data_AF-A0A9C9TCL2-F1
#
_entry.id   AF-A0A9C9TCL2-F1
#
_cell.length_a   1.000
_cell.length_b   1.000
_cell.length_c   1.000
_cell.angle_alpha   90.00
_cell.angle_beta   90.00
_cell.angle_gamma   90.00
#
_symmetry.space_group_name_H-M   'P 1'
#
loop_
_entity.id
_entity.type
_entity.pdbx_description
1 polymer ?
#
loop_
_entity_poly.entity_id
_entity_poly.type
_entity_poly.pdbx_seq_one_letter_code
_entity_poly.pdbx_strand_id
1 'polypeptide(L)'
;MRPGHSRQRSRAIRLLRPGLVAREHRGETLIPPARADHRRGRASPARAAGTNRVLAGPVGLAVPPPGSGGRHRGVDEIAVNPLSWFVILLVLGLLFLWLAQRSKTRSGLPPGRVIYTDTGGWNRLERPLFSRHLALTGKPDYLVADGDAVIPVEVKSSRAPFQPYDSHILQLAVYCLLVEECYGRRPSYGIIKYADQAFEIEYTPELEEELLATLDDMRADLEERDAPRDHDDPGRCQACGYRQHCDQILT
;
A
#
# COMPACT_ATOMS: atom_id res chain seq x y z
N MET A 1 -23.49 23.99 -17.03
CA MET A 1 -23.82 22.71 -16.38
C MET A 1 -23.57 21.59 -17.38
N ARG A 2 -22.36 21.01 -17.40
CA ARG A 2 -22.14 19.73 -18.08
C ARG A 2 -22.78 18.65 -17.20
N PRO A 3 -23.59 17.72 -17.75
CA PRO A 3 -24.28 16.72 -16.95
C PRO A 3 -23.25 15.81 -16.30
N GLY A 4 -23.30 15.69 -14.97
CA GLY A 4 -22.44 14.79 -14.20
C GLY A 4 -22.46 13.39 -14.81
N HIS A 5 -21.30 12.92 -15.23
CA HIS A 5 -21.11 11.56 -15.73
C HIS A 5 -21.12 10.58 -14.56
N SER A 6 -22.30 10.33 -13.98
CA SER A 6 -22.53 9.12 -13.19
C SER A 6 -23.41 8.15 -14.00
N ARG A 7 -22.94 7.75 -15.19
CA ARG A 7 -23.48 6.54 -15.83
C ARG A 7 -22.85 5.37 -15.10
N GLN A 8 -23.48 4.94 -14.03
CA GLN A 8 -23.15 3.72 -13.30
C GLN A 8 -23.45 2.52 -14.23
N ARG A 9 -22.54 2.25 -15.17
CA ARG A 9 -22.57 1.05 -16.00
C ARG A 9 -22.14 -0.12 -15.12
N SER A 10 -22.83 -1.25 -15.26
CA SER A 10 -22.60 -2.46 -14.47
C SER A 10 -21.18 -2.98 -14.69
N ARG A 11 -20.24 -2.63 -13.80
CA ARG A 11 -18.85 -3.14 -13.83
C ARG A 11 -18.77 -4.44 -13.06
N ALA A 12 -18.05 -5.43 -13.60
CA ALA A 12 -17.76 -6.66 -12.89
C ALA A 12 -16.68 -6.38 -11.82
N ILE A 13 -17.12 -6.17 -10.58
CA ILE A 13 -16.25 -5.97 -9.43
C ILE A 13 -16.31 -7.24 -8.58
N ARG A 14 -15.16 -7.88 -8.37
CA ARG A 14 -15.08 -9.09 -7.56
C ARG A 14 -14.36 -8.83 -6.24
N LEU A 15 -15.07 -9.07 -5.14
CA LEU A 15 -14.49 -9.01 -3.80
C LEU A 15 -13.61 -10.23 -3.53
N LEU A 16 -12.43 -9.97 -2.97
CA LEU A 16 -11.46 -10.98 -2.56
C LEU A 16 -11.59 -11.22 -1.03
N ARG A 17 -11.93 -12.43 -0.58
CA ARG A 17 -12.08 -12.79 0.87
C ARG A 17 -10.71 -12.83 1.59
N PRO A 18 -10.57 -12.77 2.93
CA PRO A 18 -9.25 -12.81 3.60
C PRO A 18 -8.80 -14.20 4.08
N GLY A 19 -7.52 -14.61 3.94
CA GLY A 19 -6.94 -15.70 4.76
C GLY A 19 -5.60 -16.37 4.34
N LEU A 20 -4.66 -16.40 5.31
CA LEU A 20 -3.48 -17.28 5.53
C LEU A 20 -2.08 -16.92 4.93
N VAL A 21 -1.18 -16.59 5.86
CA VAL A 21 0.27 -16.31 5.82
C VAL A 21 1.12 -17.21 4.90
N ALA A 22 1.89 -16.60 4.00
CA ALA A 22 2.93 -17.29 3.22
C ALA A 22 4.21 -17.52 4.05
N ARG A 23 4.75 -18.74 4.01
CA ARG A 23 6.11 -19.09 4.43
C ARG A 23 7.05 -18.96 3.23
N GLU A 24 8.26 -18.49 3.49
CA GLU A 24 9.28 -18.15 2.49
C GLU A 24 10.19 -19.34 2.13
N HIS A 25 10.38 -19.61 0.83
CA HIS A 25 11.50 -20.41 0.30
C HIS A 25 11.90 -19.96 -1.11
N ARG A 26 13.22 -19.98 -1.39
CA ARG A 26 13.92 -19.34 -2.52
C ARG A 26 13.75 -20.13 -3.83
N GLY A 27 13.29 -19.44 -4.88
CA GLY A 27 13.36 -19.87 -6.28
C GLY A 27 13.07 -18.67 -7.20
N GLU A 28 14.04 -18.29 -8.02
CA GLU A 28 14.05 -17.08 -8.84
C GLU A 28 13.20 -17.23 -10.11
N THR A 29 12.21 -16.36 -10.28
CA THR A 29 11.73 -15.95 -11.61
C THR A 29 11.39 -14.47 -11.57
N LEU A 30 12.03 -13.72 -12.46
CA LEU A 30 11.93 -12.28 -12.55
C LEU A 30 10.81 -11.90 -13.52
N ILE A 31 9.97 -10.94 -13.12
CA ILE A 31 9.15 -10.16 -14.06
C ILE A 31 10.07 -9.71 -15.19
N PRO A 32 9.74 -9.96 -16.48
CA PRO A 32 10.58 -9.54 -17.58
C PRO A 32 10.78 -8.02 -17.49
N PRO A 33 11.97 -7.49 -17.81
CA PRO A 33 12.17 -6.05 -17.79
C PRO A 33 11.14 -5.41 -18.73
N ALA A 34 10.45 -4.36 -18.26
CA ALA A 34 9.62 -3.53 -19.12
C ALA A 34 10.41 -3.16 -20.37
N ARG A 35 9.76 -3.15 -21.55
CA ARG A 35 10.44 -2.86 -22.82
C ARG A 35 11.16 -1.51 -22.68
N ALA A 36 12.48 -1.57 -22.61
CA ALA A 36 13.31 -0.40 -22.41
C ALA A 36 13.35 0.40 -23.71
N ASP A 37 12.74 1.58 -23.73
CA ASP A 37 13.11 2.57 -24.73
C ASP A 37 14.40 3.26 -24.26
N HIS A 38 15.45 3.16 -25.08
CA HIS A 38 16.77 3.69 -24.81
C HIS A 38 16.72 5.22 -24.64
N ARG A 39 16.83 5.72 -23.40
CA ARG A 39 17.73 6.84 -23.06
C ARG A 39 17.96 7.00 -21.56
N ARG A 40 19.23 7.25 -21.24
CA ARG A 40 19.83 7.33 -19.91
C ARG A 40 19.36 8.59 -19.18
N GLY A 41 18.64 8.42 -18.06
CA GLY A 41 18.50 9.41 -17.00
C GLY A 41 19.46 9.06 -15.86
N ARG A 42 20.44 9.93 -15.63
CA ARG A 42 21.55 9.77 -14.68
C ARG A 42 21.01 9.90 -13.24
N ALA A 43 21.07 8.82 -12.45
CA ALA A 43 20.86 8.89 -11.01
C ALA A 43 22.19 9.24 -10.31
N SER A 44 22.21 10.31 -9.53
CA SER A 44 23.32 10.67 -8.63
C SER A 44 23.21 9.90 -7.30
N PRO A 45 24.32 9.40 -6.73
CA PRO A 45 24.31 8.83 -5.39
C PRO A 45 24.65 9.90 -4.34
N ALA A 46 23.76 10.09 -3.36
CA ALA A 46 24.06 10.90 -2.18
C ALA A 46 24.44 9.99 -1.00
N ARG A 47 25.76 9.89 -0.82
CA ARG A 47 26.58 9.68 0.39
C ARG A 47 25.90 9.27 1.71
N ALA A 48 26.36 8.14 2.24
CA ALA A 48 26.48 7.86 3.66
C ALA A 48 27.72 8.56 4.27
N ALA A 49 27.58 9.16 5.45
CA ALA A 49 28.64 9.33 6.46
C ALA A 49 28.07 10.11 7.67
N GLY A 50 28.32 9.64 8.88
CA GLY A 50 27.92 10.37 10.09
C GLY A 50 28.14 9.61 11.39
N THR A 51 29.38 9.17 11.63
CA THR A 51 29.87 8.76 12.95
C THR A 51 29.96 9.97 13.89
N ASN A 52 29.51 9.86 15.14
CA ASN A 52 30.01 10.68 16.25
C ASN A 52 29.92 9.83 17.53
N ARG A 53 31.05 9.41 18.12
CA ARG A 53 32.10 10.15 18.84
C ARG A 53 31.83 10.16 20.35
N VAL A 54 32.62 9.32 20.99
CA VAL A 54 32.99 9.25 22.41
C VAL A 54 33.25 10.63 23.00
N LEU A 55 32.73 10.87 24.21
CA LEU A 55 33.39 11.74 25.19
C LEU A 55 33.36 11.04 26.55
N ALA A 56 34.57 10.68 27.00
CA ALA A 56 34.89 10.36 28.37
C ALA A 56 35.19 11.65 29.14
N GLY A 57 34.88 11.67 30.44
CA GLY A 57 35.27 12.71 31.38
C GLY A 57 35.04 12.21 32.81
N PRO A 58 36.05 12.17 33.70
CA PRO A 58 36.02 11.39 34.94
C PRO A 58 35.64 12.22 36.18
N VAL A 59 35.87 11.62 37.36
CA VAL A 59 35.82 12.11 38.76
C VAL A 59 34.75 11.30 39.51
N GLY A 60 35.01 10.51 40.56
CA GLY A 60 36.13 10.47 41.48
C GLY A 60 35.57 10.44 42.91
N LEU A 61 35.60 9.26 43.54
CA LEU A 61 35.52 8.93 44.97
C LEU A 61 34.35 9.44 45.85
N ALA A 62 33.66 8.49 46.50
CA ALA A 62 33.72 8.31 47.96
C ALA A 62 32.96 7.05 48.38
N VAL A 63 33.66 6.13 49.06
CA VAL A 63 33.09 4.94 49.72
C VAL A 63 32.95 5.24 51.22
N PRO A 64 31.77 5.07 51.84
CA PRO A 64 31.63 5.00 53.29
C PRO A 64 31.56 3.54 53.82
N PRO A 65 31.90 3.30 55.10
CA PRO A 65 32.12 1.97 55.70
C PRO A 65 30.83 1.22 56.10
N PRO A 66 30.91 -0.09 56.42
CA PRO A 66 29.73 -0.90 56.70
C PRO A 66 29.19 -0.65 58.12
N GLY A 67 27.93 -0.22 58.19
CA GLY A 67 27.16 -0.09 59.43
C GLY A 67 26.26 -1.31 59.66
N SER A 68 26.44 -1.91 60.83
CA SER A 68 25.76 -3.07 61.39
C SER A 68 24.25 -2.93 61.57
N GLY A 69 23.52 -4.02 61.30
CA GLY A 69 22.37 -4.46 62.12
C GLY A 69 21.03 -3.79 61.83
N GLY A 70 20.12 -4.52 61.20
CA GLY A 70 18.74 -4.06 61.04
C GLY A 70 17.80 -5.06 60.39
N ARG A 71 17.38 -6.07 61.16
CA ARG A 71 16.11 -6.82 61.07
C ARG A 71 15.53 -7.03 59.66
N HIS A 72 15.70 -8.25 59.16
CA HIS A 72 14.81 -8.85 58.17
C HIS A 72 13.35 -8.72 58.66
N ARG A 73 12.62 -7.74 58.13
CA ARG A 73 11.16 -7.88 58.00
C ARG A 73 10.95 -8.77 56.80
N GLY A 74 10.35 -9.93 57.03
CA GLY A 74 9.91 -10.82 55.97
C GLY A 74 9.07 -10.03 54.97
N VAL A 75 9.65 -9.78 53.81
CA VAL A 75 8.84 -9.77 52.59
C VAL A 75 8.58 -11.25 52.42
N ASP A 76 7.32 -11.66 52.58
CA ASP A 76 6.93 -13.03 52.25
C ASP A 76 7.50 -13.34 50.87
N GLU A 77 8.51 -14.22 50.82
CA GLU A 77 8.91 -14.85 49.58
C GLU A 77 7.65 -15.58 49.13
N ILE A 78 6.88 -14.96 48.24
CA ILE A 78 5.86 -15.66 47.49
C ILE A 78 6.66 -16.70 46.73
N ALA A 79 6.75 -17.91 47.29
CA ALA A 79 7.31 -19.08 46.66
C ALA A 79 6.40 -19.41 45.47
N VAL A 80 6.56 -18.63 44.40
CA VAL A 80 5.88 -18.81 43.14
C VAL A 80 6.43 -20.09 42.54
N ASN A 81 5.64 -21.16 42.68
CA ASN A 81 5.98 -22.47 42.19
C ASN A 81 6.44 -22.36 40.71
N PRO A 82 7.55 -22.98 40.29
CA PRO A 82 7.99 -22.96 38.89
C PRO A 82 6.88 -23.37 37.91
N LEU A 83 5.93 -24.21 38.34
CA LEU A 83 4.74 -24.55 37.57
C LEU A 83 3.82 -23.35 37.31
N SER A 84 3.67 -22.45 38.28
CA SER A 84 2.88 -21.22 38.15
C SER A 84 3.48 -20.28 37.10
N TRP A 85 4.81 -20.12 37.09
CA TRP A 85 5.50 -19.36 36.05
C TRP A 85 5.36 -19.98 34.66
N PHE A 86 5.45 -21.31 34.58
CA PHE A 86 5.24 -22.03 33.33
C PHE A 86 3.84 -21.78 32.75
N VAL A 87 2.80 -21.85 33.58
CA VAL A 87 1.42 -21.58 33.16
C VAL A 87 1.25 -20.13 32.73
N ILE A 88 1.81 -19.16 33.47
CA ILE A 88 1.74 -17.73 33.11
C ILE A 88 2.41 -17.48 31.76
N LEU A 89 3.62 -18.01 31.53
CA LEU A 89 4.35 -17.85 30.27
C LEU A 89 3.62 -18.54 29.11
N LEU A 90 2.99 -19.69 29.35
CA LEU A 90 2.19 -20.39 28.35
C LEU A 90 0.95 -19.58 27.95
N VAL A 91 0.22 -19.02 28.92
CA VAL A 91 -0.93 -18.15 28.65
C VAL A 91 -0.50 -16.87 27.94
N LEU A 92 0.59 -16.22 28.37
CA LEU A 92 1.14 -15.05 27.71
C LEU A 92 1.57 -15.37 26.27
N GLY A 93 2.21 -16.51 26.06
CA GLY A 93 2.62 -17.01 24.75
C GLY A 93 1.43 -17.28 23.84
N LEU A 94 0.36 -17.92 24.34
CA LEU A 94 -0.89 -18.13 23.61
C LEU A 94 -1.58 -16.80 23.29
N LEU A 95 -1.59 -15.83 24.21
CA LEU A 95 -2.12 -14.49 23.97
C LEU A 95 -1.32 -13.74 22.90
N PHE A 96 0.02 -13.80 22.96
CA PHE A 96 0.88 -13.23 21.91
C PHE A 96 0.69 -13.93 20.57
N LEU A 97 0.52 -15.25 20.54
CA LEU A 97 0.20 -16.00 19.33
C LEU A 97 -1.18 -15.62 18.80
N TRP A 98 -2.18 -15.43 19.66
CA TRP A 98 -3.52 -14.99 19.28
C TRP A 98 -3.52 -13.55 18.75
N LEU A 99 -2.83 -12.62 19.43
CA LEU A 99 -2.61 -11.25 18.97
C LEU A 99 -1.81 -11.22 17.66
N ALA A 100 -0.79 -12.07 17.52
CA ALA A 100 0.00 -12.20 16.30
C ALA A 100 -0.79 -12.84 15.16
N GLN A 101 -1.67 -13.81 15.43
CA GLN A 101 -2.59 -14.40 14.46
C GLN A 101 -3.65 -13.39 14.03
N ARG A 102 -4.19 -12.61 14.98
CA ARG A 102 -5.08 -11.48 14.71
C ARG A 102 -4.36 -10.38 13.93
N SER A 103 -3.08 -10.13 14.20
CA SER A 103 -2.23 -9.17 13.47
C SER A 103 -1.74 -9.72 12.11
N LYS A 104 -1.69 -11.05 11.93
CA LYS A 104 -1.42 -11.75 10.67
C LYS A 104 -2.57 -11.68 9.66
N THR A 105 -3.70 -11.05 10.03
CA THR A 105 -4.72 -10.63 9.06
C THR A 105 -4.27 -9.43 8.19
N ARG A 106 -3.04 -8.93 8.37
CA ARG A 106 -2.44 -7.83 7.58
C ARG A 106 -1.95 -8.22 6.17
N SER A 107 -2.17 -9.44 5.72
CA SER A 107 -2.04 -9.80 4.30
C SER A 107 -3.41 -10.24 3.79
N GLY A 108 -4.34 -9.28 3.68
CA GLY A 108 -5.71 -9.46 3.17
C GLY A 108 -5.75 -9.78 1.67
N LEU A 109 -5.17 -10.91 1.28
CA LEU A 109 -5.29 -11.51 -0.03
C LEU A 109 -6.22 -12.74 0.05
N PRO A 110 -6.96 -13.02 -1.02
CA PRO A 110 -7.88 -14.15 -1.07
C PRO A 110 -7.21 -15.50 -1.24
N PRO A 111 -7.62 -16.51 -0.45
CA PRO A 111 -7.47 -17.89 -0.86
C PRO A 111 -8.62 -18.21 -1.82
N GLY A 112 -8.32 -18.59 -3.07
CA GLY A 112 -9.37 -19.02 -4.01
C GLY A 112 -9.18 -18.73 -5.49
N ARG A 113 -7.94 -18.61 -5.97
CA ARG A 113 -7.39 -19.10 -7.26
C ARG A 113 -5.96 -18.61 -7.31
N VAL A 114 -5.08 -19.34 -6.65
CA VAL A 114 -3.65 -19.32 -6.96
C VAL A 114 -3.52 -20.22 -8.19
N ILE A 115 -3.45 -19.64 -9.38
CA ILE A 115 -2.74 -20.32 -10.47
C ILE A 115 -1.31 -19.85 -10.32
N TYR A 116 -0.54 -20.67 -9.63
CA TYR A 116 0.91 -20.59 -9.51
C TYR A 116 1.45 -19.26 -8.90
N THR A 117 1.65 -19.27 -7.59
CA THR A 117 2.82 -18.61 -6.98
C THR A 117 3.83 -19.70 -6.63
N ASP A 118 4.30 -20.40 -7.64
CA ASP A 118 5.74 -20.53 -7.74
C ASP A 118 6.13 -19.39 -8.69
N THR A 119 7.33 -18.84 -8.57
CA THR A 119 7.87 -17.83 -9.49
C THR A 119 7.42 -16.37 -9.28
N GLY A 120 8.04 -15.69 -8.30
CA GLY A 120 8.40 -14.27 -8.47
C GLY A 120 7.61 -13.20 -7.68
N GLY A 121 8.13 -12.88 -6.50
CA GLY A 121 8.06 -11.62 -5.74
C GLY A 121 7.07 -10.51 -6.16
N TRP A 122 6.33 -10.03 -5.16
CA TRP A 122 5.73 -8.69 -5.13
C TRP A 122 6.82 -7.63 -5.34
N ASN A 123 7.15 -7.35 -6.60
CA ASN A 123 8.22 -6.44 -6.92
C ASN A 123 7.64 -5.03 -6.84
N ARG A 124 8.10 -4.28 -5.85
CA ARG A 124 7.91 -2.84 -5.82
C ARG A 124 8.60 -2.26 -7.05
N LEU A 125 7.86 -1.52 -7.85
CA LEU A 125 8.41 -0.95 -9.07
C LEU A 125 9.47 0.12 -8.72
N GLU A 126 10.68 -0.02 -9.27
CA GLU A 126 11.75 0.96 -9.02
C GLU A 126 11.54 2.25 -9.82
N ARG A 127 10.93 2.17 -11.02
CA ARG A 127 10.76 3.29 -11.95
C ARG A 127 9.31 3.41 -12.44
N PRO A 128 8.73 4.62 -12.56
CA PRO A 128 7.40 4.80 -13.14
C PRO A 128 7.29 4.21 -14.55
N LEU A 129 6.10 3.70 -14.88
CA LEU A 129 5.71 3.36 -16.23
C LEU A 129 5.30 4.64 -16.99
N PHE A 130 5.39 4.60 -18.31
CA PHE A 130 5.14 5.78 -19.15
C PHE A 130 4.51 5.40 -20.48
N SER A 131 3.44 6.13 -20.84
CA SER A 131 2.86 6.16 -22.18
C SER A 131 3.28 7.45 -22.87
N ARG A 132 3.98 7.31 -24.00
CA ARG A 132 4.36 8.45 -24.85
C ARG A 132 3.18 9.04 -25.58
N HIS A 133 2.31 8.16 -26.09
CA HIS A 133 1.16 8.56 -26.90
C HIS A 133 0.17 9.38 -26.09
N LEU A 134 -0.02 9.04 -24.82
CA LEU A 134 -0.92 9.76 -23.92
C LEU A 134 -0.20 10.79 -23.03
N ALA A 135 1.12 10.93 -23.15
CA ALA A 135 1.95 11.72 -22.23
C ALA A 135 1.63 11.42 -20.74
N LEU A 136 1.37 10.15 -20.43
CA LEU A 136 0.87 9.70 -19.13
C LEU A 136 1.97 8.92 -18.41
N THR A 137 2.24 9.25 -17.14
CA THR A 137 3.14 8.47 -16.30
C THR A 137 2.43 8.01 -15.04
N GLY A 138 2.79 6.82 -14.57
CA GLY A 138 2.20 6.25 -13.38
C GLY A 138 3.14 5.21 -12.76
N LYS A 139 3.15 5.15 -11.44
CA LYS A 139 3.89 4.15 -10.70
C LYS A 139 2.89 3.32 -9.87
N PRO A 140 2.51 2.11 -10.31
CA PRO A 140 1.76 1.19 -9.46
C PRO A 140 2.58 0.83 -8.21
N ASP A 141 1.90 0.55 -7.10
CA ASP A 141 2.58 0.13 -5.87
C ASP A 141 3.32 -1.20 -6.06
N TYR A 142 2.67 -2.14 -6.76
CA TYR A 142 3.24 -3.44 -7.10
C TYR A 142 2.80 -3.91 -8.49
N LEU A 143 3.62 -4.79 -9.06
CA LEU A 143 3.27 -5.60 -10.23
C LEU A 143 3.37 -7.08 -9.83
N VAL A 144 2.43 -7.89 -10.32
CA VAL A 144 2.36 -9.32 -10.09
C VAL A 144 2.34 -10.05 -11.43
N ALA A 145 3.05 -11.16 -11.56
CA ALA A 145 2.93 -12.02 -12.74
C ALA A 145 1.72 -12.96 -12.57
N ASP A 146 0.88 -13.06 -13.60
CA ASP A 146 -0.22 -14.02 -13.70
C ASP A 146 -0.13 -14.71 -15.07
N GLY A 147 0.54 -15.87 -15.10
CA GLY A 147 0.97 -16.50 -16.35
C GLY A 147 1.89 -15.59 -17.15
N ASP A 148 1.51 -15.31 -18.40
CA ASP A 148 2.25 -14.40 -19.30
C ASP A 148 1.83 -12.93 -19.15
N ALA A 149 0.86 -12.63 -18.28
CA ALA A 149 0.37 -11.28 -18.03
C ALA A 149 1.03 -10.66 -16.79
N VAL A 150 1.10 -9.33 -16.79
CA VAL A 150 1.53 -8.54 -15.63
C VAL A 150 0.29 -7.82 -15.10
N ILE A 151 -0.01 -7.99 -13.82
CA ILE A 151 -1.20 -7.45 -13.15
C ILE A 151 -0.77 -6.31 -12.22
N PRO A 152 -1.28 -5.07 -12.41
CA PRO A 152 -0.98 -3.96 -11.51
C PRO A 152 -1.79 -4.05 -10.21
N VAL A 153 -1.16 -3.63 -9.12
CA VAL A 153 -1.80 -3.56 -7.80
C VAL A 153 -1.65 -2.14 -7.22
N GLU A 154 -2.77 -1.56 -6.82
CA GLU A 154 -2.87 -0.27 -6.15
C GLU A 154 -3.27 -0.48 -4.67
N VAL A 155 -2.54 0.14 -3.74
CA VAL A 155 -2.79 0.03 -2.31
C VAL A 155 -3.39 1.30 -1.74
N LYS A 156 -4.51 1.15 -1.02
CA LYS A 156 -5.17 2.21 -0.26
C LYS A 156 -5.05 1.93 1.22
N SER A 157 -4.62 2.94 1.98
CA SER A 157 -4.47 2.84 3.44
C SER A 157 -5.81 2.91 4.19
N SER A 158 -6.85 3.44 3.54
CA SER A 158 -8.19 3.48 4.11
C SER A 158 -8.82 2.10 4.17
N ARG A 159 -9.85 1.97 5.02
CA ARG A 159 -10.77 0.83 4.94
C ARG A 159 -11.51 0.85 3.62
N ALA A 160 -11.92 -0.31 3.16
CA ALA A 160 -12.66 -0.41 1.94
C ALA A 160 -14.08 0.13 2.08
N PRO A 161 -14.55 0.89 1.07
CA PRO A 161 -15.98 1.09 0.87
C PRO A 161 -16.67 -0.22 0.44
N PHE A 162 -18.01 -0.20 0.39
CA PHE A 162 -18.80 -1.34 -0.11
C PHE A 162 -18.41 -1.72 -1.55
N GLN A 163 -18.16 -0.72 -2.38
CA GLN A 163 -17.56 -0.84 -3.71
C GLN A 163 -16.45 0.20 -3.85
N PRO A 164 -15.34 -0.10 -4.55
CA PRO A 164 -14.28 0.86 -4.78
C PRO A 164 -14.79 2.16 -5.39
N TYR A 165 -14.23 3.29 -4.97
CA TYR A 165 -14.54 4.58 -5.58
C TYR A 165 -14.12 4.61 -7.05
N ASP A 166 -14.89 5.30 -7.89
CA ASP A 166 -14.61 5.44 -9.32
C ASP A 166 -13.21 6.03 -9.58
N SER A 167 -12.78 6.98 -8.76
CA SER A 167 -11.42 7.54 -8.85
C SER A 167 -10.32 6.49 -8.61
N HIS A 168 -10.54 5.53 -7.72
CA HIS A 168 -9.60 4.43 -7.48
C HIS A 168 -9.60 3.43 -8.65
N ILE A 169 -10.77 3.20 -9.27
CA ILE A 169 -10.92 2.35 -10.45
C ILE A 169 -10.20 2.97 -11.65
N LEU A 170 -10.43 4.26 -11.94
CA LEU A 170 -9.76 4.97 -13.03
C LEU A 170 -8.24 5.04 -12.81
N GLN A 171 -7.80 5.27 -11.56
CA GLN A 171 -6.37 5.22 -11.25
C GLN A 171 -5.77 3.82 -11.53
N LEU A 172 -6.48 2.74 -11.17
CA LEU A 172 -6.02 1.39 -11.51
C LEU A 172 -6.02 1.15 -13.03
N ALA A 173 -7.03 1.65 -13.74
CA ALA A 173 -7.12 1.55 -15.20
C ALA A 173 -5.91 2.22 -15.90
N VAL A 174 -5.42 3.35 -15.37
CA VAL A 174 -4.16 3.96 -15.82
C VAL A 174 -3.01 2.95 -15.75
N TYR A 175 -2.88 2.21 -14.65
CA TYR A 175 -1.81 1.23 -14.52
C TYR A 175 -2.00 0.03 -15.44
N CYS A 176 -3.23 -0.41 -15.68
CA CYS A 176 -3.51 -1.45 -16.66
C CYS A 176 -3.05 -1.04 -18.07
N LEU A 177 -3.40 0.19 -18.49
CA LEU A 177 -2.98 0.75 -19.78
C LEU A 177 -1.45 0.85 -19.87
N LEU A 178 -0.81 1.41 -18.84
CA LEU A 178 0.65 1.57 -18.82
C LEU A 178 1.38 0.23 -18.84
N VAL A 179 0.82 -0.79 -18.16
CA VAL A 179 1.35 -2.15 -18.19
C VAL A 179 1.19 -2.76 -19.60
N GLU A 180 0.04 -2.59 -20.24
CA GLU A 180 -0.18 -3.05 -21.60
C GLU A 180 0.87 -2.46 -22.57
N GLU A 181 1.09 -1.15 -22.52
CA GLU A 181 2.09 -0.50 -23.37
C GLU A 181 3.52 -0.96 -23.06
N CYS A 182 3.90 -1.03 -21.78
CA CYS A 182 5.28 -1.31 -21.36
C CYS A 182 5.66 -2.79 -21.51
N TYR A 183 4.71 -3.71 -21.33
CA TYR A 183 4.94 -5.15 -21.36
C TYR A 183 4.40 -5.82 -22.62
N GLY A 184 3.58 -5.12 -23.41
CA GLY A 184 3.03 -5.58 -24.68
C GLY A 184 1.95 -6.65 -24.54
N ARG A 185 1.37 -6.79 -23.35
CA ARG A 185 0.30 -7.74 -23.03
C ARG A 185 -0.76 -7.01 -22.19
N ARG A 186 -2.01 -7.02 -22.66
CA ARG A 186 -3.13 -6.43 -21.94
C ARG A 186 -3.43 -7.25 -20.68
N PRO A 187 -3.43 -6.63 -19.48
CA PRO A 187 -3.95 -7.30 -18.29
C PRO A 187 -5.47 -7.46 -18.40
N SER A 188 -6.01 -8.62 -18.04
CA SER A 188 -7.47 -8.82 -18.00
C SER A 188 -8.13 -8.10 -16.83
N TYR A 189 -7.37 -7.79 -15.78
CA TYR A 189 -7.83 -7.11 -14.58
C TYR A 189 -6.68 -6.40 -13.86
N GLY A 190 -7.02 -5.55 -12.90
CA GLY A 190 -6.09 -5.03 -11.89
C GLY A 190 -6.63 -5.26 -10.48
N ILE A 191 -5.82 -4.99 -9.46
CA ILE A 191 -6.19 -5.21 -8.05
C ILE A 191 -6.12 -3.89 -7.27
N ILE A 192 -7.20 -3.56 -6.56
CA ILE A 192 -7.20 -2.51 -5.53
C ILE A 192 -7.20 -3.17 -4.15
N LYS A 193 -6.15 -2.93 -3.37
CA LYS A 193 -6.01 -3.45 -2.00
C LYS A 193 -6.22 -2.34 -0.98
N TYR A 194 -7.34 -2.39 -0.27
CA TYR A 194 -7.59 -1.56 0.91
C TYR A 194 -6.97 -2.20 2.17
N ALA A 195 -7.08 -1.52 3.31
CA ALA A 195 -6.53 -2.01 4.57
C ALA A 195 -7.16 -3.34 5.03
N ASP A 196 -8.45 -3.57 4.77
CA ASP A 196 -9.24 -4.71 5.26
C ASP A 196 -9.71 -5.69 4.18
N GLN A 197 -9.68 -5.33 2.89
CA GLN A 197 -10.08 -6.19 1.78
C GLN A 197 -9.45 -5.75 0.45
N ALA A 198 -9.54 -6.61 -0.56
CA ALA A 198 -9.09 -6.32 -1.91
C ALA A 198 -10.20 -6.57 -2.93
N PHE A 199 -10.11 -5.86 -4.06
CA PHE A 199 -11.02 -5.99 -5.18
C PHE A 199 -10.25 -6.25 -6.46
N GLU A 200 -10.72 -7.22 -7.23
CA GLU A 200 -10.33 -7.45 -8.61
C GLU A 200 -11.26 -6.64 -9.52
N ILE A 201 -10.68 -5.81 -10.38
CA ILE A 201 -11.39 -4.93 -11.29
C ILE A 201 -11.04 -5.34 -12.71
N GLU A 202 -12.03 -5.79 -13.46
CA GLU A 202 -11.85 -6.17 -14.86
C GLU A 202 -11.43 -4.95 -15.70
N TYR A 203 -10.40 -5.11 -16.54
CA TYR A 203 -9.90 -4.07 -17.42
C TYR A 203 -10.57 -4.16 -18.80
N THR A 204 -11.86 -3.82 -18.82
CA THR A 204 -12.68 -3.90 -20.04
C THR A 204 -12.36 -2.76 -21.01
N PRO A 205 -12.69 -2.91 -22.31
CA PRO A 205 -12.59 -1.81 -23.27
C PRO A 205 -13.40 -0.57 -22.86
N GLU A 206 -14.55 -0.75 -22.20
CA GLU A 206 -15.38 0.37 -21.73
C GLU A 206 -14.70 1.15 -20.61
N LEU A 207 -13.97 0.46 -19.72
CA LEU A 207 -13.20 1.11 -18.66
C LEU A 207 -12.01 1.89 -19.24
N GLU A 208 -11.39 1.37 -20.30
CA GLU A 208 -10.36 2.11 -21.03
C GLU A 208 -10.93 3.33 -21.75
N GLU A 209 -12.09 3.21 -22.42
CA GLU A 209 -12.77 4.34 -23.07
C GLU A 209 -13.12 5.43 -22.06
N GLU A 210 -13.63 5.05 -20.88
CA GLU A 210 -13.91 5.98 -19.79
C GLU A 210 -12.64 6.69 -19.27
N LEU A 211 -11.54 5.95 -19.16
CA LEU A 211 -10.24 6.52 -18.80
C LEU A 211 -9.78 7.55 -19.85
N LEU A 212 -9.83 7.19 -21.13
CA LEU A 212 -9.39 8.08 -22.21
C LEU A 212 -10.25 9.34 -22.28
N ALA A 213 -11.56 9.21 -22.16
CA ALA A 213 -12.47 10.35 -22.10
C ALA A 213 -12.15 11.27 -20.90
N THR A 214 -11.89 10.68 -19.73
CA THR A 214 -11.51 11.45 -18.53
C THR A 214 -10.20 12.20 -18.73
N LEU A 215 -9.20 11.57 -19.37
CA LEU A 215 -7.93 12.24 -19.69
C LEU A 215 -8.12 13.40 -20.67
N ASP A 216 -9.02 13.26 -21.63
CA ASP A 216 -9.33 14.33 -22.59
C ASP A 216 -10.07 15.49 -21.93
N ASP A 217 -11.04 15.22 -21.05
CA ASP A 217 -11.70 16.24 -20.24
C ASP A 217 -10.67 17.01 -19.38
N MET A 218 -9.76 16.30 -18.70
CA MET A 218 -8.71 16.94 -17.90
C MET A 218 -7.76 17.82 -18.73
N ARG A 219 -7.48 17.44 -19.98
CA ARG A 219 -6.66 18.25 -20.89
C ARG A 219 -7.41 19.49 -21.36
N ALA A 220 -8.68 19.36 -21.70
CA ALA A 220 -9.53 20.49 -22.08
C ALA A 220 -9.64 21.52 -20.95
N ASP A 221 -9.90 21.08 -19.72
CA ASP A 221 -9.97 21.94 -18.53
C ASP A 221 -8.64 22.69 -18.30
N LEU A 222 -7.50 22.00 -18.52
CA LEU A 222 -6.18 22.61 -18.40
C LEU A 222 -5.90 23.67 -19.48
N GLU A 223 -6.33 23.41 -20.72
CA GLU A 223 -6.17 24.35 -21.86
C GLU A 223 -7.05 25.59 -21.67
N GLU A 224 -8.32 25.39 -21.26
CA GLU A 224 -9.27 26.47 -20.98
C GLU A 224 -8.94 27.24 -19.70
N ARG A 225 -8.14 26.64 -18.81
CA ARG A 225 -7.86 27.12 -17.44
C ARG A 225 -9.12 27.29 -16.62
N ASP A 226 -10.11 26.44 -16.88
CA ASP A 226 -11.39 26.40 -16.18
C ASP A 226 -11.65 24.96 -15.74
N ALA A 227 -11.68 24.75 -14.43
CA ALA A 227 -11.90 23.45 -13.81
C ALA A 227 -12.96 23.62 -12.71
N PRO A 228 -14.24 23.63 -13.08
CA PRO A 228 -15.31 23.90 -12.13
C PRO A 228 -15.45 22.78 -11.09
N ARG A 229 -16.04 23.11 -9.94
CA ARG A 229 -16.34 22.14 -8.88
C ARG A 229 -17.24 21.02 -9.42
N ASP A 230 -16.90 19.77 -9.11
CA ASP A 230 -17.57 18.55 -9.59
C ASP A 230 -18.64 17.99 -8.64
N HIS A 231 -18.82 18.57 -7.45
CA HIS A 231 -19.62 17.98 -6.38
C HIS A 231 -20.41 19.01 -5.56
N ASP A 232 -21.62 18.70 -5.10
CA ASP A 232 -22.39 19.56 -4.18
C ASP A 232 -22.22 19.20 -2.68
N ASP A 233 -21.04 18.66 -2.31
CA ASP A 233 -20.70 18.23 -0.95
C ASP A 233 -19.80 19.24 -0.17
N PRO A 234 -20.29 19.92 0.88
CA PRO A 234 -19.47 20.81 1.72
C PRO A 234 -18.29 20.11 2.43
N GLY A 235 -18.42 18.83 2.78
CA GLY A 235 -17.36 18.06 3.43
C GLY A 235 -16.14 17.86 2.53
N ARG A 236 -16.36 17.59 1.23
CA ARG A 236 -15.27 17.57 0.23
C ARG A 236 -14.61 18.95 0.10
N CYS A 237 -15.38 20.04 0.11
CA CYS A 237 -14.81 21.39 0.11
C CYS A 237 -13.98 21.70 1.36
N GLN A 238 -14.35 21.18 2.53
CA GLN A 238 -13.62 21.41 3.79
C GLN A 238 -12.25 20.72 3.80
N ALA A 239 -12.14 19.52 3.21
CA ALA A 239 -10.89 18.76 3.10
C ALA A 239 -10.06 19.10 1.84
N CYS A 240 -10.57 19.93 0.93
CA CYS A 240 -9.91 20.25 -0.33
C CYS A 240 -8.66 21.12 -0.12
N GLY A 241 -7.51 20.66 -0.63
CA GLY A 241 -6.24 21.41 -0.57
C GLY A 241 -6.25 22.74 -1.32
N TYR A 242 -7.16 22.91 -2.27
CA TYR A 242 -7.34 24.15 -3.04
C TYR A 242 -8.41 25.09 -2.46
N ARG A 243 -8.98 24.78 -1.28
CA ARG A 243 -10.10 25.53 -0.70
C ARG A 243 -9.82 27.04 -0.67
N GLN A 244 -8.63 27.50 -0.31
CA GLN A 244 -8.32 28.94 -0.22
C GLN A 244 -8.29 29.68 -1.56
N HIS A 245 -8.22 28.94 -2.67
CA HIS A 245 -8.10 29.48 -4.03
C HIS A 245 -9.33 29.17 -4.90
N CYS A 246 -10.29 28.42 -4.37
CA CYS A 246 -11.51 28.07 -5.07
C CYS A 246 -12.55 29.19 -4.90
N ASP A 247 -13.15 29.64 -5.99
CA ASP A 247 -14.24 30.62 -6.00
C ASP A 247 -15.63 29.96 -5.90
N GLN A 248 -15.69 28.62 -5.94
CA GLN A 248 -16.90 27.80 -5.94
C GLN A 248 -17.09 27.00 -4.63
N ILE A 249 -16.43 27.41 -3.55
CA ILE A 249 -16.44 26.72 -2.25
C ILE A 249 -17.87 26.61 -1.70
N LEU A 250 -18.20 25.44 -1.17
CA LEU A 250 -19.38 25.23 -0.33
C LEU A 250 -19.00 25.41 1.14
N THR A 251 -19.83 26.19 1.85
CA THR A 251 -19.73 26.47 3.28
C THR A 251 -20.48 25.45 4.10
#